data_AF-A0A4U0GNI9-F1
#
_entry.id   AF-A0A4U0GNI9-F1
#
_cell.length_a   1.000
_cell.length_b   1.000
_cell.length_c   1.000
_cell.angle_alpha   90.00
_cell.angle_beta   90.00
_cell.angle_gamma   90.00
#
_symmetry.space_group_name_H-M   'P 1'
#
loop_
_entity.id
_entity.type
_entity.pdbx_description
1 polymer ?
#
loop_
_entity_poly.entity_id
_entity_poly.type
_entity_poly.pdbx_seq_one_letter_code
_entity_poly.pdbx_strand_id
1 'polypeptide(L)'
;MVIAVDFDGTIVEHRYPRIGKPIPFAIETLQKLHADRHLLILWTVREGELLQEAIDYCASKGLHFYAHNANFPEENRLDAPRKLTADIFIDDRNLGGLVDWEVMYQVITALRKGSTIAPMYNVEEGGNVQRRKQKKGFLASLFKS
;
A
#
# COMPACT_ATOMS: atom_id res chain seq x y z
N MET A 1 0.93 7.95 13.92
CA MET A 1 0.90 8.79 12.72
C MET A 1 -0.51 8.79 12.17
N VAL A 2 -0.89 9.91 11.54
CA VAL A 2 -2.08 10.05 10.71
C VAL A 2 -1.69 9.68 9.28
N ILE A 3 -2.37 8.69 8.71
CA ILE A 3 -2.07 8.15 7.38
C ILE A 3 -3.30 8.35 6.50
N ALA A 4 -3.16 9.14 5.45
CA ALA A 4 -4.16 9.29 4.40
C ALA A 4 -3.98 8.16 3.36
N VAL A 5 -5.07 7.48 3.03
CA VAL A 5 -5.05 6.29 2.16
C VAL A 5 -6.07 6.47 1.04
N ASP A 6 -5.61 6.45 -0.21
CA ASP A 6 -6.48 6.40 -1.38
C ASP A 6 -7.24 5.07 -1.47
N PHE A 7 -8.32 5.07 -2.25
CA PHE A 7 -9.19 3.92 -2.45
C PHE A 7 -8.98 3.22 -3.81
N ASP A 8 -9.23 3.91 -4.93
CA ASP A 8 -9.29 3.33 -6.28
C ASP A 8 -7.92 3.26 -6.96
N GLY A 9 -7.34 2.07 -7.00
CA GLY A 9 -5.96 1.84 -7.42
C GLY A 9 -5.05 1.50 -6.23
N THR A 10 -5.52 1.78 -5.01
CA THR A 10 -4.75 1.63 -3.77
C THR A 10 -5.26 0.48 -2.90
N ILE A 11 -6.53 0.52 -2.46
CA ILE A 11 -7.16 -0.56 -1.67
C ILE A 11 -7.81 -1.60 -2.58
N VAL A 12 -8.39 -1.14 -3.69
CA VAL A 12 -9.01 -1.98 -4.72
C VAL A 12 -8.46 -1.61 -6.10
N GLU A 13 -8.60 -2.49 -7.08
CA GLU A 13 -8.28 -2.15 -8.47
C GLU A 13 -9.06 -0.91 -8.94
N HIS A 14 -8.42 -0.04 -9.73
CA HIS A 14 -9.09 1.15 -10.26
C HIS A 14 -10.23 0.77 -11.23
N ARG A 15 -11.48 0.93 -10.77
CA ARG A 15 -12.71 0.63 -11.53
C ARG A 15 -13.81 1.68 -11.38
N TYR A 16 -13.45 2.88 -10.91
CA TYR A 16 -14.38 4.00 -10.72
C TYR A 16 -15.33 4.17 -11.93
N PRO A 17 -16.66 4.32 -11.72
CA PRO A 17 -17.32 4.51 -10.41
C PRO A 17 -17.53 3.22 -9.61
N ARG A 18 -17.38 2.03 -10.21
CA ARG A 18 -17.55 0.75 -9.51
C ARG A 18 -16.40 0.47 -8.56
N ILE A 19 -16.63 -0.39 -7.57
CA ILE A 19 -15.57 -0.93 -6.71
C ILE A 19 -14.84 -2.05 -7.46
N GLY A 20 -13.51 -1.98 -7.49
CA GLY A 20 -12.68 -3.01 -8.11
C GLY A 20 -12.50 -4.25 -7.25
N LYS A 21 -11.70 -5.19 -7.76
CA LYS A 21 -11.26 -6.34 -6.96
C LYS A 21 -10.33 -5.86 -5.84
N PRO A 22 -10.28 -6.53 -4.68
CA PRO A 22 -9.34 -6.18 -3.63
C PRO A 22 -7.90 -6.28 -4.13
N ILE A 23 -7.07 -5.29 -3.80
CA ILE A 23 -5.62 -5.40 -3.96
C ILE A 23 -5.11 -6.34 -2.85
N PRO A 24 -4.29 -7.36 -3.17
CA PRO A 24 -3.80 -8.31 -2.18
C PRO A 24 -3.14 -7.61 -0.98
N PHE A 25 -3.46 -8.09 0.22
CA PHE A 25 -2.90 -7.62 1.50
C PHE A 25 -3.19 -6.17 1.90
N ALA A 26 -3.96 -5.41 1.10
CA ALA A 26 -4.27 -4.01 1.39
C ALA A 26 -5.04 -3.85 2.69
N ILE A 27 -6.16 -4.56 2.83
CA ILE A 27 -7.02 -4.51 4.01
C ILE A 27 -6.26 -5.02 5.25
N GLU A 28 -5.61 -6.18 5.14
CA GLU A 28 -4.88 -6.80 6.25
C GLU A 28 -3.76 -5.90 6.75
N THR A 29 -3.04 -5.24 5.85
CA THR A 29 -1.96 -4.31 6.20
C THR A 29 -2.51 -3.06 6.88
N LEU A 30 -3.60 -2.49 6.36
CA LEU A 30 -4.25 -1.32 6.98
C LEU A 30 -4.80 -1.65 8.36
N GLN A 31 -5.41 -2.82 8.55
CA GLN A 31 -5.84 -3.30 9.86
C GLN A 31 -4.67 -3.44 10.83
N LYS A 32 -3.52 -3.93 10.36
CA LYS A 32 -2.30 -4.01 11.17
C LYS A 32 -1.78 -2.62 11.57
N LEU A 33 -1.76 -1.67 10.64
CA LEU A 33 -1.40 -0.28 10.93
C LEU A 33 -2.37 0.34 11.95
N HIS A 34 -3.67 0.08 11.84
CA HIS A 34 -4.63 0.49 12.85
C HIS A 34 -4.33 -0.16 14.21
N ALA A 35 -4.08 -1.47 14.26
CA ALA A 35 -3.76 -2.20 15.49
C ALA A 35 -2.51 -1.63 16.18
N ASP A 36 -1.54 -1.19 15.38
CA ASP A 36 -0.33 -0.52 15.85
C ASP A 36 -0.58 0.91 16.35
N ARG A 37 -1.83 1.39 16.39
CA ARG A 37 -2.24 2.74 16.83
C ARG A 37 -1.94 3.87 15.84
N HIS A 38 -1.92 3.57 14.55
CA HIS A 38 -2.01 4.61 13.53
C HIS A 38 -3.47 5.05 13.36
N LEU A 39 -3.68 6.33 13.02
CA LEU A 39 -4.99 6.84 12.60
C LEU A 39 -5.03 6.80 11.08
N LEU A 40 -6.07 6.18 10.53
CA LEU A 40 -6.25 6.05 9.09
C LEU A 40 -7.34 7.00 8.63
N ILE A 41 -7.08 7.79 7.60
CA ILE A 41 -8.07 8.64 6.94
C ILE A 41 -8.30 8.09 5.54
N LEU A 42 -9.54 7.83 5.18
CA LEU A 42 -9.90 7.51 3.79
C LEU A 42 -9.78 8.81 2.99
N TRP A 43 -8.87 8.84 2.02
CA TRP A 43 -8.53 10.02 1.24
C TRP A 43 -8.78 9.74 -0.24
N THR A 44 -10.00 9.99 -0.70
CA THR A 44 -10.46 9.58 -2.02
C THR A 44 -11.19 10.72 -2.74
N VAL A 45 -11.15 10.71 -4.07
CA VAL A 45 -11.98 11.61 -4.88
C VAL A 45 -13.46 11.22 -4.89
N ARG A 46 -13.83 10.05 -4.33
CA ARG A 46 -15.24 9.67 -4.16
C ARG A 46 -15.94 10.64 -3.22
N GLU A 47 -17.18 10.97 -3.55
CA GLU A 47 -18.05 11.88 -2.79
C GLU A 47 -19.48 11.32 -2.76
N GLY A 48 -20.30 11.80 -1.82
CA GLY A 48 -21.69 11.40 -1.70
C GLY A 48 -21.88 9.89 -1.56
N GLU A 49 -22.80 9.32 -2.34
CA GLU A 49 -23.11 7.88 -2.30
C GLU A 49 -21.90 7.00 -2.62
N LEU A 50 -21.04 7.43 -3.55
CA LEU A 50 -19.83 6.66 -3.91
C LEU A 50 -18.81 6.62 -2.77
N LEU A 51 -18.73 7.69 -1.96
CA LEU A 51 -17.90 7.69 -0.76
C LEU A 51 -18.47 6.71 0.28
N GLN A 52 -19.79 6.72 0.47
CA GLN A 52 -20.45 5.79 1.38
C GLN A 52 -20.23 4.32 0.97
N GLU A 53 -20.31 4.01 -0.33
CA GLU A 53 -20.01 2.66 -0.84
C GLU A 53 -18.58 2.21 -0.49
N ALA A 54 -17.59 3.10 -0.61
CA ALA A 54 -16.19 2.79 -0.26
C ALA A 54 -16.01 2.57 1.24
N ILE A 55 -16.70 3.38 2.07
CA ILE A 55 -16.73 3.24 3.53
C ILE A 55 -17.33 1.89 3.91
N ASP A 56 -18.50 1.57 3.37
CA ASP A 56 -19.24 0.33 3.67
C ASP A 56 -18.45 -0.90 3.20
N TYR A 57 -17.80 -0.82 2.04
CA TYR A 57 -16.90 -1.87 1.57
C TYR A 57 -15.79 -2.16 2.57
N CYS A 58 -15.09 -1.12 3.05
CA CYS A 58 -14.01 -1.29 4.03
C CYS A 58 -14.53 -1.82 5.37
N ALA A 59 -15.65 -1.27 5.86
CA ALA A 59 -16.29 -1.70 7.10
C ALA A 59 -16.74 -3.17 7.03
N SER A 60 -17.25 -3.65 5.89
CA SER A 60 -17.63 -5.05 5.68
C SER A 60 -16.46 -6.03 5.79
N LYS A 61 -15.22 -5.52 5.68
CA LYS A 61 -13.97 -6.27 5.86
C LYS A 61 -13.33 -6.03 7.23
N GLY A 62 -13.98 -5.27 8.11
CA GLY A 62 -13.47 -4.90 9.42
C GLY A 62 -12.40 -3.80 9.40
N LEU A 63 -12.30 -3.03 8.32
CA LEU A 63 -11.43 -1.85 8.25
C LEU A 63 -12.26 -0.59 8.48
N HIS A 64 -12.01 0.10 9.59
CA HIS A 64 -12.68 1.34 9.94
C HIS A 64 -11.68 2.50 9.91
N PHE A 65 -12.06 3.59 9.26
CA PHE A 65 -11.27 4.81 9.21
C PHE A 65 -11.65 5.75 10.35
N TYR A 66 -10.67 6.54 10.78
CA TYR A 66 -10.87 7.62 11.73
C TYR A 66 -11.72 8.75 11.14
N ALA A 67 -11.44 9.14 9.89
CA ALA A 67 -12.20 10.15 9.17
C ALA A 67 -12.21 9.83 7.66
N HIS A 68 -13.08 10.52 6.91
CA HIS A 68 -13.25 10.34 5.47
C HIS A 68 -13.18 11.71 4.78
N ASN A 69 -12.19 11.93 3.92
CA ASN A 69 -11.93 13.21 3.24
C ASN A 69 -11.88 14.43 4.17
N ALA A 70 -11.46 14.22 5.42
CA ALA A 70 -11.41 15.20 6.49
C ALA A 70 -10.27 14.85 7.46
N ASN A 71 -9.68 15.85 8.12
CA ASN A 71 -8.61 15.68 9.10
C ASN A 71 -9.09 15.01 10.39
N PHE A 72 -10.38 15.17 10.73
CA PHE A 72 -11.05 14.57 11.88
C PHE A 72 -12.56 14.43 11.62
N PRO A 73 -13.29 13.56 12.35
CA PRO A 73 -14.68 13.20 12.00
C PRO A 73 -15.64 14.39 11.91
N GLU A 74 -15.48 15.39 12.78
CA GLU A 74 -16.39 16.54 12.89
C GLU A 74 -15.92 17.78 12.11
N GLU A 75 -14.93 17.66 11.23
CA GLU A 75 -14.36 18.80 10.50
C GLU A 75 -15.38 19.43 9.54
N ASN A 76 -15.60 20.74 9.66
CA ASN A 76 -16.38 21.48 8.67
C ASN A 76 -15.57 21.65 7.39
N ARG A 77 -15.88 20.85 6.37
CA ARG A 77 -15.20 20.87 5.06
C ARG A 77 -15.27 22.22 4.34
N LEU A 78 -16.23 23.10 4.67
CA LEU A 78 -16.35 24.42 4.04
C LEU A 78 -15.26 25.39 4.49
N ASP A 79 -14.83 25.28 5.74
CA ASP A 79 -13.86 26.19 6.36
C ASP A 79 -12.46 25.54 6.52
N ALA A 80 -12.37 24.25 6.23
CA ALA A 80 -11.15 23.47 6.37
C ALA A 80 -10.19 23.65 5.17
N PRO A 81 -8.87 23.44 5.38
CA PRO A 81 -7.93 23.30 4.28
C PRO A 81 -8.36 22.17 3.33
N ARG A 82 -8.31 22.43 2.02
CA ARG A 82 -8.66 21.41 1.00
C ARG A 82 -7.74 20.19 1.03
N LYS A 83 -6.48 20.35 1.45
CA LYS A 83 -5.50 19.27 1.58
C LYS A 83 -5.45 18.81 3.03
N LEU A 84 -5.45 17.49 3.24
CA LEU A 84 -5.28 16.89 4.56
C LEU A 84 -3.90 17.20 5.17
N THR A 85 -3.83 17.24 6.48
CA THR A 85 -2.61 17.42 7.29
C THR A 85 -2.07 16.08 7.81
N ALA A 86 -2.08 15.05 6.96
CA ALA A 86 -1.57 13.72 7.29
C ALA A 86 -0.03 13.67 7.30
N ASP A 87 0.54 12.75 8.10
CA ASP A 87 1.98 12.48 8.15
C ASP A 87 2.45 11.71 6.90
N ILE A 88 1.60 10.80 6.39
CA ILE A 88 1.89 9.92 5.26
C ILE A 88 0.68 9.88 4.33
N PHE A 89 0.94 9.88 3.02
CA PHE A 89 -0.05 9.69 1.96
C PHE A 89 0.27 8.40 1.18
N ILE A 90 -0.66 7.47 1.13
CA ILE A 90 -0.58 6.21 0.38
C ILE A 90 -1.54 6.32 -0.80
N ASP A 91 -1.01 6.31 -2.03
CA ASP A 91 -1.74 6.56 -3.26
C ASP A 91 -1.04 5.90 -4.44
N ASP A 92 -1.79 5.26 -5.35
CA ASP A 92 -1.26 4.59 -6.53
C ASP A 92 -0.62 5.53 -7.54
N ARG A 93 -0.99 6.82 -7.48
CA ARG A 93 -0.49 7.90 -8.34
C ARG A 93 0.66 8.67 -7.75
N ASN A 94 1.16 8.29 -6.57
CA ASN A 94 2.39 8.86 -6.04
C ASN A 94 3.56 8.68 -7.02
N LEU A 95 4.51 9.62 -7.01
CA LEU A 95 5.72 9.50 -7.83
C LEU A 95 6.49 8.22 -7.45
N GLY A 96 6.66 7.29 -8.40
CA GLY A 96 7.22 5.97 -8.16
C GLY A 96 6.18 4.85 -8.04
N GLY A 97 4.88 5.19 -8.02
CA GLY A 97 3.77 4.26 -7.92
C GLY A 97 3.57 3.68 -6.53
N LEU A 98 2.55 2.81 -6.40
CA LEU A 98 2.30 2.06 -5.17
C LEU A 98 3.36 0.98 -4.99
N VAL A 99 4.06 0.99 -3.86
CA VAL A 99 4.91 -0.13 -3.44
C VAL A 99 4.05 -1.26 -2.88
N ASP A 100 4.59 -2.47 -2.89
CA ASP A 100 3.93 -3.63 -2.25
C ASP A 100 3.57 -3.34 -0.78
N TRP A 101 2.41 -3.82 -0.34
CA TRP A 101 1.86 -3.55 0.98
C TRP A 101 2.74 -4.07 2.13
N GLU A 102 3.43 -5.20 1.94
CA GLU A 102 4.36 -5.72 2.95
C GLU A 102 5.55 -4.78 3.13
N VAL A 103 6.13 -4.32 2.01
CA VAL A 103 7.22 -3.34 2.01
C VAL A 103 6.76 -2.04 2.65
N MET A 104 5.56 -1.58 2.29
CA MET A 104 4.97 -0.37 2.85
C MET A 104 4.83 -0.44 4.37
N TYR A 105 4.36 -1.57 4.91
CA TYR A 105 4.27 -1.78 6.35
C TYR A 105 5.63 -1.69 7.05
N GLN A 106 6.66 -2.30 6.46
CA GLN A 106 8.03 -2.25 6.99
C GLN A 106 8.58 -0.81 6.99
N VAL A 107 8.37 -0.08 5.89
CA VAL A 107 8.76 1.33 5.75
C VAL A 107 8.07 2.20 6.82
N ILE A 108 6.75 2.10 6.95
CA ILE A 108 5.98 2.89 7.93
C ILE A 108 6.41 2.56 9.37
N THR A 109 6.68 1.29 9.66
CA THR A 109 7.17 0.85 10.97
C THR A 109 8.55 1.42 11.28
N ALA A 110 9.45 1.46 10.30
CA ALA A 110 10.79 2.03 10.46
C ALA A 110 10.75 3.56 10.64
N LEU A 111 9.95 4.25 9.83
CA LEU A 111 9.72 5.69 9.94
C LEU A 111 9.22 6.08 11.32
N ARG A 112 8.27 5.31 11.87
CA ARG A 112 7.76 5.54 13.24
C ARG A 112 8.85 5.44 14.31
N LYS A 113 9.86 4.59 14.11
CA LYS A 113 11.00 4.43 15.01
C LYS A 113 12.10 5.50 14.81
N GLY A 114 11.86 6.48 13.94
CA GLY A 114 12.81 7.55 13.63
C GLY A 114 13.94 7.13 12.69
N SER A 115 13.81 5.98 12.01
CA SER A 115 14.79 5.55 11.01
C SER A 115 14.56 6.25 9.67
N THR A 116 15.64 6.56 8.95
CA THR A 116 15.54 7.07 7.58
C THR A 116 15.31 5.92 6.59
N ILE A 117 14.56 6.17 5.52
CA ILE A 117 14.21 5.19 4.48
C ILE A 117 15.36 4.90 3.50
N ALA A 118 16.46 5.64 3.58
CA ALA A 118 17.62 5.51 2.69
C ALA A 118 18.18 4.07 2.57
N PRO A 119 18.18 3.21 3.61
CA PRO A 119 18.69 1.84 3.47
C PRO A 119 17.69 0.87 2.84
N MET A 120 16.40 1.21 2.73
CA MET A 120 15.36 0.26 2.32
C MET A 120 15.15 0.22 0.79
N TYR A 121 15.58 1.27 0.09
CA TYR A 121 15.64 1.31 -1.38
C TYR A 121 16.99 0.83 -1.95
N ASN A 122 17.95 0.45 -1.10
CA ASN A 122 19.07 -0.41 -1.50
C ASN A 122 18.61 -1.88 -1.58
N VAL A 123 17.42 -2.12 -2.13
CA VAL A 123 17.15 -3.38 -2.78
C VAL A 123 18.04 -3.35 -4.01
N GLU A 124 19.25 -3.88 -3.85
CA GLU A 124 20.10 -4.26 -4.97
C GLU A 124 19.22 -4.94 -6.03
N GLU A 125 19.54 -4.74 -7.30
CA GLU A 125 19.07 -5.54 -8.42
C GLU A 125 19.27 -7.04 -8.10
N GLY A 126 18.32 -7.62 -7.37
CA GLY A 126 18.42 -8.91 -6.71
C GLY A 126 17.43 -9.91 -7.30
N GLY A 127 17.17 -9.80 -8.62
CA GLY A 127 16.56 -10.85 -9.41
C GLY A 127 17.53 -12.02 -9.53
N ASN A 128 17.42 -12.95 -8.58
CA ASN A 128 18.35 -14.03 -8.31
C ASN A 128 18.72 -14.87 -9.55
N VAL A 129 20.02 -15.11 -9.65
CA VAL A 129 20.67 -16.10 -10.52
C VAL A 129 20.07 -17.49 -10.25
N GLN A 130 19.31 -18.02 -11.22
CA GLN A 130 19.34 -19.45 -11.53
C GLN A 130 19.91 -19.65 -12.94
N ARG A 131 21.19 -19.32 -13.13
CA ARG A 131 21.98 -20.03 -14.15
C ARG A 131 22.13 -21.46 -13.66
N ARG A 132 21.35 -22.38 -14.24
CA ARG A 132 21.64 -23.82 -14.21
C ARG A 132 23.13 -24.00 -14.48
N LYS A 133 23.90 -24.37 -13.46
CA LYS A 133 25.24 -24.96 -13.68
C LYS A 133 25.00 -26.21 -14.50
N GLN A 134 25.28 -26.17 -15.81
CA GLN A 134 25.47 -27.40 -16.57
C GLN A 134 26.58 -28.18 -15.86
N LYS A 135 26.19 -29.28 -15.20
CA LYS A 135 27.14 -30.30 -14.77
C LYS A 135 27.85 -30.76 -16.03
N LYS A 136 29.14 -30.39 -16.20
CA LYS A 136 30.01 -31.09 -17.15
C LYS A 136 30.06 -32.54 -16.69
N GLY A 137 29.40 -33.41 -17.43
CA GLY A 137 29.43 -34.85 -17.21
C GLY A 137 30.88 -35.33 -17.28
N PHE A 138 31.35 -35.88 -16.18
CA PHE A 138 32.39 -36.90 -16.17
C PHE A 138 31.82 -38.13 -16.91
N LEU A 139 32.59 -38.70 -17.84
CA LEU A 139 32.34 -39.92 -18.66
C LEU A 139 31.74 -39.69 -20.07
N ALA A 140 32.64 -39.58 -21.05
CA ALA A 140 32.61 -40.25 -22.37
C ALA A 140 33.79 -39.73 -23.24
N SER A 141 35.05 -39.93 -22.82
CA SER A 141 35.94 -40.91 -23.47
C SER A 141 35.19 -42.09 -24.11
N LEU A 142 35.58 -42.48 -25.34
CA LEU A 142 34.93 -43.40 -26.30
C LEU A 142 33.92 -42.63 -27.18
N PHE A 143 34.20 -42.20 -28.41
CA PHE A 143 34.76 -42.92 -29.55
C PHE A 143 35.62 -41.99 -30.42
N LYS A 144 36.88 -42.38 -30.64
CA LYS A 144 37.67 -42.05 -31.82
C LYS A 144 38.19 -43.37 -32.36
N SER A 145 37.69 -43.78 -33.52
CA SER A 145 38.40 -44.59 -34.50
C SER A 145 38.00 -44.11 -35.89
#